data_AF-A0AA43QHY4-F1
#
_entry.id   AF-A0AA43QHY4-F1
#
_cell.length_a   1.000
_cell.length_b   1.000
_cell.length_c   1.000
_cell.angle_alpha   90.00
_cell.angle_beta   90.00
_cell.angle_gamma   90.00
#
_symmetry.space_group_name_H-M   'P 1'
#
loop_
_entity.id
_entity.type
_entity.pdbx_description
1 polymer ?
#
loop_
_entity_poly.entity_id
_entity_poly.type
_entity_poly.pdbx_seq_one_letter_code
_entity_poly.pdbx_strand_id
1 'polypeptide(L)'
;MTLLIMLGLHSHAALGDETMAMMHHGSMMMDEKGMIMNANSDNLPKDCPKISGDVNITIHAGQKHALKFPGKMFAFDNQEWDVKPCSRINITFINDDQIRHQLMIHGLPGYIYPQGMFHLELYGQGELKASLIVPSQKKTYLVHCELAQHMEKGMKAQLKVDGGDGDLPSIPGISNPVKADIYPVDWNQTAWAVLIICALIGCIIPFFVIRNKR
;
A
#
# COMPACT_ATOMS: atom_id res chain seq x y z
N MET A 1 39.25 28.87 51.18
CA MET A 1 39.56 27.61 50.50
C MET A 1 38.56 27.46 49.36
N THR A 2 39.07 27.71 48.16
CA THR A 2 38.37 27.83 46.88
C THR A 2 37.79 26.49 46.45
N LEU A 3 36.55 26.43 45.96
CA LEU A 3 36.14 25.33 45.09
C LEU A 3 35.18 25.81 44.00
N LEU A 4 35.75 25.89 42.80
CA LEU A 4 35.13 26.21 41.52
C LEU A 4 34.48 24.91 40.99
N ILE A 5 33.17 24.90 40.72
CA ILE A 5 32.51 23.79 40.02
C ILE A 5 32.24 24.25 38.59
N MET A 6 32.96 23.62 37.66
CA MET A 6 32.85 23.83 36.21
C MET A 6 31.49 23.31 35.69
N LEU A 7 30.76 24.17 34.97
CA LEU A 7 29.64 23.76 34.11
C LEU A 7 30.17 23.04 32.87
N GLY A 8 29.84 21.75 32.73
CA GLY A 8 30.06 20.97 31.51
C GLY A 8 28.82 20.99 30.60
N LEU A 9 28.88 21.81 29.56
CA LEU A 9 27.96 21.83 28.42
C LEU A 9 28.00 20.48 27.68
N HIS A 10 26.92 19.70 27.71
CA HIS A 10 26.75 18.53 26.84
C HIS A 10 25.96 18.93 25.59
N SER A 11 26.68 19.42 24.59
CA SER A 11 26.18 19.53 23.22
C SER A 11 25.92 18.13 22.68
N HIS A 12 24.64 17.74 22.57
CA HIS A 12 24.26 16.57 21.78
C HIS A 12 24.42 16.96 20.31
N ALA A 13 25.48 16.46 19.68
CA ALA A 13 25.63 16.54 18.24
C ALA A 13 24.43 15.84 17.58
N ALA A 14 23.69 16.59 16.77
CA ALA A 14 22.72 16.04 15.84
C ALA A 14 23.46 15.14 14.85
N LEU A 15 23.22 13.83 14.92
CA LEU A 15 23.57 12.92 13.84
C LEU A 15 22.68 13.30 12.65
N GLY A 16 23.32 13.82 11.60
CA GLY A 16 22.68 14.12 10.35
C GLY A 16 22.11 12.85 9.71
N ASP A 17 20.95 13.01 9.09
CA ASP A 17 20.33 12.05 8.19
C ASP A 17 21.26 11.83 6.98
N GLU A 18 22.09 10.80 7.02
CA GLU A 18 22.86 10.35 5.87
C GLU A 18 21.86 9.78 4.85
N THR A 19 21.50 10.61 3.88
CA THR A 19 20.82 10.19 2.66
C THR A 19 21.79 9.36 1.83
N MET A 20 21.84 8.05 2.07
CA MET A 20 22.50 7.10 1.16
C MET A 20 21.89 7.29 -0.23
N ALA A 21 22.71 7.68 -1.21
CA ALA A 21 22.24 7.87 -2.58
C ALA A 21 21.83 6.51 -3.19
N MET A 22 20.67 6.46 -3.85
CA MET A 22 20.23 5.26 -4.57
C MET A 22 21.25 4.85 -5.64
N MET A 23 21.61 3.56 -5.67
CA MET A 23 22.48 2.98 -6.68
C MET A 23 21.68 2.64 -7.95
N HIS A 24 22.27 2.94 -9.10
CA HIS A 24 21.63 2.71 -10.41
C HIS A 24 22.12 1.40 -11.06
N HIS A 25 21.17 0.53 -11.43
CA HIS A 25 21.38 -0.71 -12.16
C HIS A 25 20.43 -0.78 -13.37
N GLY A 26 20.83 -0.16 -14.49
CA GLY A 26 19.98 -0.10 -15.68
C GLY A 26 18.72 0.73 -15.43
N SER A 27 17.53 0.13 -15.58
CA SER A 27 16.23 0.78 -15.30
C SER A 27 15.77 0.66 -13.85
N MET A 28 16.64 0.16 -12.96
CA MET A 28 16.40 0.00 -11.52
C MET A 28 17.27 0.99 -10.73
N MET A 29 16.66 1.66 -9.75
CA MET A 29 17.35 2.43 -8.71
C MET A 29 17.01 1.80 -7.37
N MET A 30 17.99 1.55 -6.51
CA MET A 30 17.73 0.94 -5.20
C MET A 30 18.70 1.40 -4.12
N ASP A 31 18.25 1.40 -2.89
CA ASP A 31 19.05 1.59 -1.68
C ASP A 31 18.60 0.62 -0.58
N GLU A 32 19.01 0.87 0.66
CA GLU A 32 18.64 0.06 1.82
C GLU A 32 17.17 0.22 2.24
N LYS A 33 16.46 1.24 1.75
CA LYS A 33 15.07 1.56 2.12
C LYS A 33 14.07 1.11 1.06
N GLY A 34 14.47 1.08 -0.22
CA GLY A 34 13.55 0.74 -1.29
C GLY A 34 14.17 0.61 -2.67
N MET A 35 13.27 0.53 -3.65
CA MET A 35 13.61 0.33 -5.06
C MET A 35 12.57 0.97 -5.98
N ILE A 36 13.05 1.54 -7.08
CA ILE A 36 12.27 2.14 -8.16
C ILE A 36 12.67 1.41 -9.44
N MET A 37 11.68 0.90 -10.20
CA MET A 37 11.93 0.31 -11.52
C MET A 37 11.12 1.00 -12.60
N ASN A 38 11.78 1.24 -13.73
CA ASN A 38 11.20 1.77 -14.96
C ASN A 38 10.53 3.14 -14.78
N ALA A 39 11.09 3.99 -13.91
CA ALA A 39 10.71 5.39 -13.84
C ALA A 39 10.92 6.07 -15.19
N ASN A 40 9.94 6.87 -15.59
CA ASN A 40 9.93 7.55 -16.88
C ASN A 40 9.31 8.94 -16.73
N SER A 41 10.14 9.97 -16.79
CA SER A 41 9.68 11.35 -16.75
C SER A 41 9.54 11.96 -18.15
N ASP A 42 10.25 11.51 -19.16
CA ASP A 42 10.42 12.27 -20.41
C ASP A 42 10.27 11.46 -21.70
N ASN A 43 10.33 10.13 -21.63
CA ASN A 43 10.21 9.27 -22.81
C ASN A 43 8.74 9.01 -23.15
N LEU A 44 8.24 9.71 -24.17
CA LEU A 44 6.86 9.63 -24.60
C LEU A 44 6.51 8.26 -25.21
N PRO A 45 5.33 7.71 -24.90
CA PRO A 45 4.72 6.65 -25.69
C PRO A 45 4.64 7.05 -27.18
N LYS A 46 4.80 6.09 -28.10
CA LYS A 46 4.82 6.34 -29.56
C LYS A 46 3.55 7.04 -30.08
N ASP A 47 2.43 6.82 -29.39
CA ASP A 47 1.11 7.36 -29.69
C ASP A 47 0.85 8.72 -29.02
N CYS A 48 1.81 9.26 -28.27
CA CYS A 48 1.70 10.56 -27.61
C CYS A 48 2.54 11.62 -28.34
N PRO A 49 1.93 12.65 -28.96
CA PRO A 49 2.69 13.71 -29.61
C PRO A 49 3.38 14.65 -28.62
N LYS A 50 2.81 14.79 -27.42
CA LYS A 50 3.34 15.57 -26.29
C LYS A 50 2.67 15.14 -24.98
N ILE A 51 3.25 15.56 -23.86
CA ILE A 51 2.60 15.46 -22.55
C ILE A 51 1.34 16.33 -22.55
N SER A 52 0.20 15.76 -22.18
CA SER A 52 -1.09 16.48 -22.12
C SER A 52 -1.27 17.28 -20.83
N GLY A 53 -0.58 16.87 -19.75
CA GLY A 53 -0.54 17.52 -18.46
C GLY A 53 0.21 16.68 -17.43
N ASP A 54 0.58 17.31 -16.32
CA ASP A 54 1.14 16.64 -15.15
C ASP A 54 0.03 16.35 -14.13
N VAL A 55 0.03 15.14 -13.55
CA VAL A 55 -0.89 14.72 -12.50
C VAL A 55 -0.07 14.25 -11.31
N ASN A 56 -0.25 14.88 -10.15
CA ASN A 56 0.42 14.45 -8.93
C ASN A 56 -0.50 13.52 -8.13
N ILE A 57 -0.04 12.32 -7.83
CA ILE A 57 -0.79 11.33 -7.04
C ILE A 57 0.05 10.93 -5.84
N THR A 58 -0.50 11.12 -4.64
CA THR A 58 0.05 10.52 -3.42
C THR A 58 -0.72 9.25 -3.12
N ILE A 59 0.00 8.16 -2.88
CA ILE A 59 -0.57 6.84 -2.62
C ILE A 59 -0.02 6.35 -1.30
N HIS A 60 -0.90 6.16 -0.32
CA HIS A 60 -0.52 5.53 0.94
C HIS A 60 -0.85 4.04 0.92
N ALA A 61 0.08 3.20 1.34
CA ALA A 61 -0.09 1.76 1.51
C ALA A 61 0.01 1.37 2.98
N GLY A 62 -0.89 0.48 3.43
CA GLY A 62 -0.77 -0.10 4.76
C GLY A 62 -2.03 -0.78 5.27
N GLN A 63 -1.96 -1.30 6.50
CA GLN A 63 -3.08 -1.99 7.16
C GLN A 63 -4.23 -1.05 7.49
N LYS A 64 -3.93 0.18 7.92
CA LYS A 64 -4.94 1.18 8.30
C LYS A 64 -5.94 1.46 7.16
N HIS A 65 -5.48 1.44 5.92
CA HIS A 65 -6.29 1.70 4.74
C HIS A 65 -7.24 0.55 4.38
N ALA A 66 -6.97 -0.65 4.90
CA ALA A 66 -7.79 -1.83 4.67
C ALA A 66 -9.02 -1.90 5.58
N LEU A 67 -9.08 -1.13 6.68
CA LEU A 67 -10.15 -1.19 7.69
C LEU A 67 -11.56 -0.93 7.12
N LYS A 68 -11.66 -0.20 6.01
CA LYS A 68 -12.92 0.07 5.30
C LYS A 68 -13.42 -1.13 4.46
N PHE A 69 -12.62 -2.17 4.29
CA PHE A 69 -12.93 -3.34 3.47
C PHE A 69 -13.00 -4.60 4.32
N PRO A 70 -14.19 -5.16 4.54
CA PRO A 70 -14.35 -6.39 5.32
C PRO A 70 -13.46 -7.53 4.80
N GLY A 71 -12.72 -8.17 5.71
CA GLY A 71 -11.85 -9.32 5.39
C GLY A 71 -10.56 -8.96 4.64
N LYS A 72 -10.20 -7.68 4.52
CA LYS A 72 -8.93 -7.24 3.92
C LYS A 72 -7.92 -6.84 4.99
N MET A 73 -6.65 -7.12 4.71
CA MET A 73 -5.55 -6.84 5.64
C MET A 73 -4.69 -5.66 5.18
N PHE A 74 -4.59 -5.46 3.87
CA PHE A 74 -3.75 -4.43 3.27
C PHE A 74 -4.53 -3.75 2.16
N ALA A 75 -4.39 -2.44 2.04
CA ALA A 75 -4.94 -1.68 0.94
C ALA A 75 -4.08 -0.45 0.65
N PHE A 76 -4.27 0.11 -0.54
CA PHE A 76 -3.96 1.50 -0.79
C PHE A 76 -5.06 2.39 -0.20
N ASP A 77 -4.76 3.65 0.09
CA ASP A 77 -5.73 4.64 0.56
C ASP A 77 -6.85 4.92 -0.46
N ASN A 78 -6.51 4.85 -1.76
CA ASN A 78 -7.45 4.96 -2.87
C ASN A 78 -7.43 3.70 -3.75
N GLN A 79 -8.58 3.38 -4.34
CA GLN A 79 -8.79 2.16 -5.14
C GLN A 79 -8.85 2.46 -6.64
N GLU A 80 -8.95 3.74 -7.01
CA GLU A 80 -9.07 4.18 -8.39
C GLU A 80 -8.43 5.56 -8.57
N TRP A 81 -7.77 5.73 -9.71
CA TRP A 81 -7.38 7.04 -10.24
C TRP A 81 -7.78 7.09 -11.71
N ASP A 82 -8.28 8.24 -12.18
CA ASP A 82 -8.57 8.48 -13.59
C ASP A 82 -7.75 9.66 -14.09
N VAL A 83 -7.02 9.46 -15.19
CA VAL A 83 -6.11 10.45 -15.76
C VAL A 83 -6.40 10.64 -17.25
N LYS A 84 -6.01 11.80 -17.76
CA LYS A 84 -6.11 12.07 -19.19
C LYS A 84 -5.08 11.25 -19.98
N PRO A 85 -5.39 10.89 -21.24
CA PRO A 85 -4.42 10.36 -22.20
C PRO A 85 -3.11 11.15 -22.22
N CYS A 86 -1.96 10.48 -22.37
CA CYS A 86 -0.64 11.13 -22.49
C CYS A 86 -0.24 12.04 -21.33
N SER A 87 -0.81 11.84 -20.14
CA SER A 87 -0.38 12.58 -18.94
C SER A 87 0.89 11.98 -18.35
N ARG A 88 1.73 12.85 -17.76
CA ARG A 88 2.80 12.43 -16.85
C ARG A 88 2.21 12.35 -15.45
N ILE A 89 2.27 11.19 -14.84
CA ILE A 89 1.88 10.97 -13.47
C ILE A 89 3.12 11.03 -12.60
N ASN A 90 3.15 11.95 -11.63
CA ASN A 90 4.17 12.01 -10.59
C ASN A 90 3.61 11.33 -9.33
N ILE A 91 4.14 10.17 -9.01
CA ILE A 91 3.68 9.35 -7.89
C ILE A 91 4.56 9.63 -6.68
N THR A 92 3.93 9.92 -5.55
CA THR A 92 4.52 9.85 -4.21
C THR A 92 3.95 8.63 -3.51
N PHE A 93 4.73 7.56 -3.41
CA PHE A 93 4.32 6.32 -2.75
C PHE A 93 4.82 6.32 -1.31
N ILE A 94 3.90 6.22 -0.36
CA ILE A 94 4.18 6.23 1.07
C ILE A 94 3.76 4.89 1.65
N ASN A 95 4.69 4.23 2.33
CA ASN A 95 4.40 3.04 3.13
C ASN A 95 4.18 3.46 4.58
N ASP A 96 2.96 3.27 5.08
CA ASP A 96 2.60 3.60 6.47
C ASP A 96 2.91 2.45 7.45
N ASP A 97 3.18 1.24 6.94
CA ASP A 97 3.50 0.07 7.76
C ASP A 97 5.02 -0.14 7.88
N GLN A 98 5.43 -0.91 8.89
CA GLN A 98 6.82 -1.40 9.05
C GLN A 98 7.12 -2.67 8.22
N ILE A 99 6.18 -3.08 7.36
CA ILE A 99 6.34 -4.24 6.47
C ILE A 99 6.50 -3.76 5.03
N ARG A 100 7.17 -4.58 4.21
CA ARG A 100 7.41 -4.29 2.81
C ARG A 100 6.11 -4.14 2.02
N HIS A 101 5.93 -3.02 1.34
CA HIS A 101 4.87 -2.82 0.35
C HIS A 101 5.46 -2.35 -0.98
N GLN A 102 4.78 -2.72 -2.05
CA GLN A 102 5.14 -2.36 -3.40
C GLN A 102 3.93 -1.80 -4.12
N LEU A 103 4.17 -0.85 -5.00
CA LEU A 103 3.23 -0.32 -5.96
C LEU A 103 3.71 -0.77 -7.34
N MET A 104 2.94 -1.63 -7.99
CA MET A 104 3.20 -2.12 -9.33
C MET A 104 2.03 -1.76 -10.23
N ILE A 105 2.33 -1.19 -11.39
CA ILE A 105 1.34 -0.92 -12.45
C ILE A 105 1.63 -1.86 -13.62
N HIS A 106 0.69 -2.76 -13.93
CA HIS A 106 0.83 -3.76 -15.00
C HIS A 106 0.14 -3.35 -16.30
N GLY A 107 0.66 -3.87 -17.41
CA GLY A 107 0.03 -3.78 -18.74
C GLY A 107 0.39 -2.52 -19.51
N LEU A 108 1.39 -1.77 -19.03
CA LEU A 108 1.97 -0.61 -19.70
C LEU A 108 2.72 -1.01 -20.99
N PRO A 109 2.97 -0.09 -21.93
CA PRO A 109 3.63 -0.43 -23.18
C PRO A 109 5.08 -0.94 -22.99
N GLY A 110 5.31 -2.21 -23.35
CA GLY A 110 6.57 -2.93 -23.11
C GLY A 110 7.85 -2.28 -23.67
N TYR A 111 7.71 -1.45 -24.70
CA TYR A 111 8.82 -0.80 -25.38
C TYR A 111 9.38 0.43 -24.63
N ILE A 112 8.63 0.98 -23.67
CA ILE A 112 9.08 2.06 -22.77
C ILE A 112 9.11 1.59 -21.31
N TYR A 113 8.26 0.64 -20.94
CA TYR A 113 8.26 -0.02 -19.64
C TYR A 113 8.60 -1.49 -19.83
N PRO A 114 9.85 -1.92 -19.66
CA PRO A 114 10.23 -3.33 -19.76
C PRO A 114 9.26 -4.25 -19.01
N GLN A 115 8.83 -5.34 -19.67
CA GLN A 115 7.82 -6.29 -19.16
C GLN A 115 6.42 -5.68 -18.92
N GLY A 116 6.20 -4.43 -19.32
CA GLY A 116 4.95 -3.70 -19.15
C GLY A 116 4.67 -3.29 -17.71
N MET A 117 5.73 -2.99 -16.94
CA MET A 117 5.63 -2.78 -15.50
C MET A 117 6.36 -1.51 -15.04
N PHE A 118 5.81 -0.83 -14.03
CA PHE A 118 6.42 0.27 -13.29
C PHE A 118 6.33 -0.04 -11.79
N HIS A 119 7.44 0.03 -11.05
CA HIS A 119 7.48 -0.37 -9.64
C HIS A 119 8.03 0.73 -8.73
N LEU A 120 7.40 0.87 -7.56
CA LEU A 120 7.95 1.54 -6.38
C LEU A 120 7.83 0.60 -5.20
N GLU A 121 8.93 0.37 -4.49
CA GLU A 121 9.00 -0.60 -3.42
C GLU A 121 9.66 -0.02 -2.19
N LEU A 122 9.02 -0.16 -1.04
CA LEU A 122 9.57 0.25 0.25
C LEU A 122 9.62 -0.97 1.16
N TYR A 123 10.78 -1.24 1.76
CA TYR A 123 10.97 -2.43 2.62
C TYR A 123 10.34 -2.28 4.01
N GLY A 124 10.03 -1.04 4.41
CA GLY A 124 9.32 -0.67 5.64
C GLY A 124 8.75 0.73 5.49
N GLN A 125 8.55 1.43 6.61
CA GLN A 125 7.95 2.77 6.58
C GLN A 125 8.85 3.75 5.82
N GLY A 126 8.27 4.53 4.91
CA GLY A 126 9.05 5.47 4.10
C GLY A 126 8.27 6.08 2.95
N GLU A 127 8.99 6.76 2.06
CA GLU A 127 8.45 7.43 0.88
C GLU A 127 9.37 7.24 -0.32
N LEU A 128 8.79 6.97 -1.49
CA LEU A 128 9.48 7.03 -2.79
C LEU A 128 8.71 7.93 -3.75
N LYS A 129 9.46 8.59 -4.64
CA LYS A 129 8.89 9.42 -5.71
C LYS A 129 9.44 9.01 -7.06
N ALA A 130 8.54 8.82 -8.02
CA ALA A 130 8.92 8.65 -9.41
C ALA A 130 7.77 9.04 -10.33
N SER A 131 8.08 9.18 -11.61
CA SER A 131 7.10 9.50 -12.63
C SER A 131 6.93 8.36 -13.63
N LEU A 132 5.75 8.32 -14.26
CA LEU A 132 5.50 7.56 -15.47
C LEU A 132 4.61 8.37 -16.41
N ILE A 133 4.66 8.06 -17.71
CA ILE A 133 3.78 8.62 -18.73
C ILE A 133 2.83 7.53 -19.24
N VAL A 134 1.53 7.77 -19.14
CA VAL A 134 0.50 6.85 -19.67
C VAL A 134 0.31 7.04 -21.18
N PRO A 135 -0.06 6.00 -21.95
CA PRO A 135 -0.30 6.12 -23.39
C PRO A 135 -1.58 6.92 -23.69
N SER A 136 -1.86 7.13 -24.98
CA SER A 136 -3.07 7.82 -25.43
C SER A 136 -4.33 6.95 -25.32
N GLN A 137 -4.15 5.63 -25.31
CA GLN A 137 -5.24 4.67 -25.36
C GLN A 137 -6.08 4.69 -24.08
N LYS A 138 -7.41 4.74 -24.26
CA LYS A 138 -8.39 4.48 -23.21
C LYS A 138 -8.26 3.04 -22.70
N LYS A 139 -7.78 2.88 -21.47
CA LYS A 139 -7.47 1.57 -20.87
C LYS A 139 -7.43 1.64 -19.34
N THR A 140 -7.83 0.55 -18.69
CA THR A 140 -7.69 0.35 -17.24
C THR A 140 -6.48 -0.54 -16.96
N TYR A 141 -5.60 -0.07 -16.09
CA TYR A 141 -4.38 -0.76 -15.66
C TYR A 141 -4.53 -1.25 -14.22
N LEU A 142 -4.06 -2.47 -13.96
CA LEU A 142 -4.04 -3.01 -12.61
C LEU A 142 -2.92 -2.34 -11.82
N VAL A 143 -3.28 -1.79 -10.66
CA VAL A 143 -2.35 -1.29 -9.66
C VAL A 143 -2.41 -2.24 -8.47
N HIS A 144 -1.30 -2.84 -8.05
CA HIS A 144 -1.30 -3.76 -6.91
C HIS A 144 0.06 -3.82 -6.24
N CYS A 145 0.11 -4.50 -5.09
CA CYS A 145 1.37 -4.91 -4.50
C CYS A 145 1.86 -6.21 -5.13
N GLU A 146 3.10 -6.27 -5.59
CA GLU A 146 3.66 -7.46 -6.23
C GLU A 146 3.73 -8.65 -5.26
N LEU A 147 3.84 -8.39 -3.95
CA LEU A 147 3.77 -9.43 -2.94
C LEU A 147 2.39 -10.10 -3.02
N ALA A 148 2.36 -11.32 -3.55
CA ALA A 148 1.12 -12.04 -3.85
C ALA A 148 0.15 -12.07 -2.65
N GLN A 149 0.66 -12.29 -1.44
CA GLN A 149 -0.16 -12.29 -0.23
C GLN A 149 -0.77 -10.92 0.09
N HIS A 150 -0.06 -9.82 -0.18
CA HIS A 150 -0.58 -8.46 0.06
C HIS A 150 -1.67 -8.14 -0.95
N MET A 151 -1.43 -8.50 -2.22
CA MET A 151 -2.42 -8.41 -3.29
C MET A 151 -3.68 -9.23 -2.98
N GLU A 152 -3.53 -10.52 -2.64
CA GLU A 152 -4.65 -11.41 -2.31
C GLU A 152 -5.47 -10.88 -1.13
N LYS A 153 -4.79 -10.33 -0.11
CA LYS A 153 -5.41 -9.74 1.08
C LYS A 153 -5.92 -8.31 0.89
N GLY A 154 -5.99 -7.83 -0.35
CA GLY A 154 -6.73 -6.60 -0.70
C GLY A 154 -5.92 -5.47 -1.31
N MET A 155 -4.60 -5.56 -1.40
CA MET A 155 -3.78 -4.46 -1.91
C MET A 155 -3.80 -4.40 -3.44
N LYS A 156 -4.94 -3.95 -3.97
CA LYS A 156 -5.26 -3.76 -5.39
C LYS A 156 -6.05 -2.46 -5.58
N ALA A 157 -5.85 -1.85 -6.72
CA ALA A 157 -6.49 -0.65 -7.21
C ALA A 157 -6.46 -0.67 -8.76
N GLN A 158 -7.01 0.37 -9.39
CA GLN A 158 -6.97 0.53 -10.83
C GLN A 158 -6.58 1.95 -11.23
N LEU A 159 -5.77 2.06 -12.28
CA LEU A 159 -5.45 3.32 -12.94
C LEU A 159 -6.18 3.35 -14.28
N LYS A 160 -7.10 4.29 -14.45
CA LYS A 160 -7.85 4.51 -15.68
C LYS A 160 -7.22 5.62 -16.49
N VAL A 161 -7.09 5.39 -17.79
CA VAL A 161 -6.77 6.41 -18.77
C VAL A 161 -8.05 6.68 -19.56
N ASP A 162 -8.50 7.94 -19.58
CA ASP A 162 -9.72 8.39 -20.28
C ASP A 162 -11.00 7.65 -19.83
N GLY A 163 -11.14 7.42 -18.52
CA GLY A 163 -12.23 6.64 -17.95
C GLY A 163 -12.07 5.11 -18.08
N GLY A 164 -10.98 4.63 -18.70
CA GLY A 164 -10.63 3.21 -18.78
C GLY A 164 -11.52 2.36 -19.68
N ASP A 165 -11.17 1.09 -19.86
CA ASP A 165 -11.92 0.12 -20.68
C ASP A 165 -12.84 -0.81 -19.85
N GLY A 166 -13.07 -0.44 -18.59
CA GLY A 166 -13.95 -1.15 -17.65
C GLY A 166 -13.36 -1.20 -16.24
N ASP A 167 -14.16 -1.64 -15.28
CA ASP A 167 -13.65 -1.94 -13.94
C ASP A 167 -12.97 -3.29 -13.91
N LEU A 168 -11.78 -3.34 -13.31
CA LEU A 168 -11.08 -4.60 -13.09
C LEU A 168 -11.81 -5.41 -12.02
N PRO A 169 -11.82 -6.75 -12.12
CA PRO A 169 -12.48 -7.59 -11.13
C PRO A 169 -11.67 -7.66 -9.83
N SER A 170 -12.35 -7.90 -8.70
CA SER A 170 -11.75 -8.04 -7.37
C SER A 170 -10.99 -6.81 -6.85
N ILE A 171 -11.32 -5.60 -7.31
CA ILE A 171 -10.80 -4.36 -6.73
C ILE A 171 -11.68 -4.00 -5.52
N PRO A 172 -11.12 -3.93 -4.29
CA PRO A 172 -11.92 -3.60 -3.11
C PRO A 172 -12.71 -2.30 -3.30
N GLY A 173 -13.98 -2.28 -2.91
CA GLY A 173 -14.84 -1.09 -3.02
C GLY A 173 -15.30 -0.71 -4.43
N ILE A 174 -14.77 -1.34 -5.49
CA ILE A 174 -15.14 -1.06 -6.88
C ILE A 174 -15.87 -2.25 -7.49
N SER A 175 -15.31 -3.45 -7.37
CA SER A 175 -15.86 -4.65 -8.00
C SER A 175 -15.86 -5.86 -7.07
N ASN A 176 -16.78 -6.78 -7.33
CA ASN A 176 -16.90 -7.99 -6.52
C ASN A 176 -15.67 -8.90 -6.68
N PRO A 177 -15.27 -9.60 -5.60
CA PRO A 177 -14.23 -10.61 -5.69
C PRO A 177 -14.66 -11.76 -6.60
N VAL A 178 -13.78 -12.17 -7.52
CA VAL A 178 -14.01 -13.33 -8.41
C VAL A 178 -14.09 -14.63 -7.60
N LYS A 179 -13.27 -14.71 -6.55
CA LYS A 179 -13.29 -15.78 -5.55
C LYS A 179 -13.45 -15.13 -4.19
N ALA A 180 -14.67 -15.15 -3.67
CA ALA A 180 -14.95 -14.63 -2.34
C ALA A 180 -14.42 -15.60 -1.28
N ASP A 181 -13.79 -15.05 -0.24
CA ASP A 181 -13.49 -15.81 0.96
C ASP A 181 -14.81 -16.11 1.68
N ILE A 182 -15.06 -17.38 1.95
CA ILE A 182 -16.24 -17.81 2.70
C ILE A 182 -15.73 -18.21 4.08
N TYR A 183 -16.18 -17.48 5.11
CA TYR A 183 -15.90 -17.80 6.50
C TYR A 183 -17.18 -18.32 7.17
N PRO A 184 -17.65 -19.54 6.82
CA PRO A 184 -18.84 -20.08 7.45
C PRO A 184 -18.52 -20.37 8.92
N VAL A 185 -19.37 -19.89 9.82
CA VAL A 185 -19.35 -20.33 11.20
C VAL A 185 -20.17 -21.62 11.27
N ASP A 186 -19.53 -22.72 11.65
CA ASP A 186 -20.22 -23.99 11.87
C ASP A 186 -21.00 -23.93 13.20
N TRP A 187 -22.27 -23.54 13.11
CA TRP A 187 -23.21 -23.47 14.23
C TRP A 187 -23.76 -24.85 14.62
N ASN A 188 -22.88 -25.83 14.75
CA ASN A 188 -23.28 -27.16 15.20
C ASN A 188 -23.67 -27.17 16.69
N GLN A 189 -24.25 -28.27 17.15
CA GLN A 189 -24.70 -28.43 18.53
C GLN A 189 -23.56 -28.23 19.54
N THR A 190 -22.33 -28.61 19.18
CA THR A 190 -21.15 -28.42 20.01
C THR A 190 -20.80 -26.95 20.16
N ALA A 191 -20.82 -26.16 19.08
CA ALA A 191 -20.58 -24.72 19.13
C ALA A 191 -21.60 -24.01 20.05
N TRP A 192 -22.88 -24.38 19.93
CA TRP A 192 -23.92 -23.88 20.81
C TRP A 192 -23.73 -24.30 22.28
N ALA A 193 -23.41 -25.57 22.53
CA ALA A 193 -23.15 -26.05 23.88
C ALA A 193 -21.96 -25.32 24.52
N VAL A 194 -20.87 -25.12 23.78
CA VAL A 194 -19.69 -24.38 24.24
C VAL A 194 -20.06 -22.94 24.57
N LEU A 195 -20.79 -22.24 23.68
CA LEU A 195 -21.21 -20.86 23.93
C LEU A 195 -22.09 -20.73 25.18
N ILE A 196 -23.06 -21.63 25.35
CA ILE A 196 -23.94 -21.64 26.54
C ILE A 196 -23.11 -21.91 27.80
N ILE A 197 -22.20 -22.88 27.78
CA ILE A 197 -21.32 -23.18 28.93
C ILE A 197 -20.44 -21.97 29.25
N CYS A 198 -19.82 -21.33 28.26
CA CYS A 198 -19.02 -20.12 28.46
C CYS A 198 -19.84 -18.97 29.07
N ALA A 199 -21.07 -18.76 28.58
CA ALA A 199 -21.97 -17.75 29.13
C ALA A 199 -22.37 -18.08 30.57
N LEU A 200 -22.74 -19.33 30.86
CA LEU A 200 -23.09 -19.78 32.21
C LEU A 200 -21.91 -19.63 33.18
N ILE A 201 -20.72 -20.09 32.80
CA ILE A 201 -19.49 -19.91 33.61
C ILE A 201 -19.24 -18.41 33.84
N GLY A 202 -19.36 -17.59 32.80
CA GLY A 202 -19.19 -16.14 32.85
C GLY A 202 -20.20 -15.42 33.75
N CYS A 203 -21.41 -15.96 33.95
CA CYS A 203 -22.40 -15.39 34.86
C CYS A 203 -22.33 -15.99 36.28
N ILE A 204 -22.12 -17.30 36.40
CA ILE A 204 -22.17 -18.05 37.66
C ILE A 204 -20.96 -17.72 38.54
N ILE A 205 -19.75 -17.72 37.98
CA ILE A 205 -18.53 -17.47 38.77
C ILE A 205 -18.58 -16.07 39.41
N PRO A 206 -18.87 -14.97 38.68
CA PRO A 206 -18.97 -13.65 39.31
C PRO A 206 -20.11 -13.55 40.32
N PHE A 207 -21.25 -14.20 40.06
CA PHE A 207 -22.38 -14.20 41.00
C PHE A 207 -21.98 -14.78 42.36
N PHE A 208 -21.30 -15.93 42.39
CA PHE A 208 -20.83 -16.53 43.63
C PHE A 208 -19.73 -15.71 44.32
N VAL A 209 -18.81 -15.11 43.57
CA VAL A 209 -17.78 -14.22 44.13
C VAL A 209 -18.39 -12.98 44.77
N ILE A 210 -19.38 -12.34 44.13
CA ILE A 210 -20.09 -11.16 44.66
C ILE A 210 -20.88 -11.55 45.91
N ARG A 211 -21.57 -12.69 45.87
CA ARG A 211 -22.35 -13.19 47.00
C ARG A 211 -21.47 -13.54 48.21
N ASN A 212 -20.29 -14.11 48.01
CA ASN A 212 -19.36 -14.45 49.10
C ASN A 212 -18.54 -13.25 49.63
N LYS A 213 -18.54 -12.11 48.92
CA LYS A 213 -17.89 -10.86 49.38
C LYS A 213 -18.84 -9.91 50.14
N ARG A 214 -20.15 -10.19 50.15
CA ARG A 214 -21.14 -9.54 51.03
C ARG A 214 -21.36 -10.40 52.26
#